data_AF-A0A2S4L646-F1
#
_entry.id   AF-A0A2S4L646-F1
#
_cell.length_a   1.000
_cell.length_b   1.000
_cell.length_c   1.000
_cell.angle_alpha   90.00
_cell.angle_beta   90.00
_cell.angle_gamma   90.00
#
_symmetry.space_group_name_H-M   'P 1'
#
loop_
_entity.id
_entity.type
_entity.pdbx_description
1 polymer ?
#
loop_
_entity_poly.entity_id
_entity_poly.type
_entity_poly.pdbx_seq_one_letter_code
_entity_poly.pdbx_strand_id
1 'polypeptide(L)'
;PPSSFNLASPRFNVRPSSLYFAPGLLYPSPKAVHSVLVLLPGTQAATMNHITHPNEPFPTPNALSAATTSHTQKRFRISTRKLPISKSGAIDAMTEQIGIPVPEMIFGDNMVEVLHAPTNWAIRFTAPDALDAVDKTEKNMLKVAYARDWESTREGTTQKIKEVVKPYDWSYSTTYAGTVQQPQDSSLALQPTDKKIPLELLKRRDPILFFDEVVLYESELDDNGISVYSAKLRVHEKRMLLLCRLFMRLDNVVVRIRDTRVYVDFETDEVIREYTAKEAKFEDVKRALFMSGRLPDDITVGLRDPNVLDPLLAVVEQKTEAISLMK
;
A
#
# COMPACT_ATOMS: atom_id res chain seq x y z
N PRO A 1 -40.97 -36.57 49.39
CA PRO A 1 -41.81 -36.51 48.17
C PRO A 1 -41.22 -35.50 47.17
N PRO A 2 -40.19 -35.96 46.44
CA PRO A 2 -39.32 -35.17 45.56
C PRO A 2 -39.30 -35.74 44.12
N SER A 3 -38.50 -35.14 43.23
CA SER A 3 -37.67 -35.83 42.22
C SER A 3 -36.98 -34.74 41.38
N SER A 4 -35.75 -34.27 41.61
CA SER A 4 -34.44 -34.94 41.71
C SER A 4 -34.20 -35.99 40.64
N PHE A 5 -33.40 -35.65 39.63
CA PHE A 5 -32.51 -36.60 38.96
C PHE A 5 -31.15 -35.95 38.69
N ASN A 6 -30.21 -36.29 39.58
CA ASN A 6 -28.77 -36.38 39.33
C ASN A 6 -28.49 -37.55 38.38
N LEU A 7 -27.43 -37.44 37.57
CA LEU A 7 -26.47 -38.51 37.22
C LEU A 7 -25.37 -37.83 36.37
N ALA A 8 -24.24 -37.46 36.97
CA ALA A 8 -23.05 -38.29 37.19
C ALA A 8 -22.22 -38.54 35.91
N SER A 9 -20.96 -38.12 35.99
CA SER A 9 -19.88 -38.32 35.02
C SER A 9 -19.59 -39.80 34.73
N PRO A 10 -18.68 -40.10 33.78
CA PRO A 10 -17.38 -40.52 34.30
C PRO A 10 -16.18 -39.96 33.53
N ARG A 11 -15.19 -39.54 34.34
CA ARG A 11 -13.77 -39.55 33.98
C ARG A 11 -13.36 -40.99 33.72
N PHE A 12 -12.65 -41.25 32.62
CA PHE A 12 -11.82 -42.45 32.49
C PHE A 12 -10.34 -42.02 32.46
N ASN A 13 -9.69 -42.30 33.59
CA ASN A 13 -8.25 -42.32 33.74
C ASN A 13 -7.89 -43.78 33.97
N VAL A 14 -7.15 -44.40 33.04
CA VAL A 14 -6.54 -45.73 33.23
C VAL A 14 -5.11 -45.66 32.72
N ARG A 15 -4.17 -45.62 33.66
CA ARG A 15 -2.81 -46.17 33.57
C ARG A 15 -2.85 -47.57 34.24
N PRO A 16 -1.75 -48.34 34.36
CA PRO A 16 -0.67 -48.70 33.43
C PRO A 16 -0.43 -50.23 33.41
N SER A 17 0.41 -50.72 32.49
CA SER A 17 1.07 -52.05 32.56
C SER A 17 2.17 -52.06 31.49
N SER A 18 3.43 -51.74 31.81
CA SER A 18 4.51 -52.60 32.36
C SER A 18 4.72 -53.93 31.63
N LEU A 19 5.95 -54.44 31.80
CA LEU A 19 6.55 -55.71 31.36
C LEU A 19 7.37 -55.56 30.05
N TYR A 20 8.67 -55.86 29.97
CA TYR A 20 9.56 -56.56 30.90
C TYR A 20 11.02 -56.55 30.37
N PHE A 21 11.98 -56.69 31.31
CA PHE A 21 13.33 -57.29 31.20
C PHE A 21 14.50 -56.58 30.46
N ALA A 22 15.44 -56.05 31.27
CA ALA A 22 16.91 -56.14 31.09
C ALA A 22 17.38 -57.61 31.35
N PRO A 23 18.62 -58.11 31.08
CA PRO A 23 19.96 -57.52 31.31
C PRO A 23 20.91 -57.68 30.07
N GLY A 24 22.02 -56.98 29.87
CA GLY A 24 23.22 -56.81 30.70
C GLY A 24 24.37 -57.62 30.10
N LEU A 25 25.48 -56.98 29.69
CA LEU A 25 26.82 -57.58 29.68
C LEU A 25 27.91 -56.50 29.44
N LEU A 26 28.98 -56.67 30.21
CA LEU A 26 30.11 -55.79 30.47
C LEU A 26 31.19 -55.79 29.35
N TYR A 27 31.81 -54.61 29.13
CA TYR A 27 33.24 -54.26 28.85
C TYR A 27 34.11 -55.11 27.87
N PRO A 28 35.29 -54.65 27.35
CA PRO A 28 36.01 -53.38 27.54
C PRO A 28 36.48 -52.67 26.24
N SER A 29 37.09 -51.49 26.42
CA SER A 29 37.92 -50.72 25.47
C SER A 29 38.93 -51.56 24.67
N PRO A 30 39.24 -51.17 23.41
CA PRO A 30 40.61 -50.69 23.19
C PRO A 30 40.74 -49.51 22.20
N LYS A 31 41.62 -48.59 22.60
CA LYS A 31 42.62 -47.85 21.81
C LYS A 31 42.19 -46.98 20.62
N ALA A 32 42.62 -45.73 20.75
CA ALA A 32 42.60 -44.65 19.78
C ALA A 32 43.05 -45.03 18.36
N VAL A 33 42.30 -44.53 17.38
CA VAL A 33 42.79 -44.27 16.03
C VAL A 33 42.48 -42.80 15.74
N HIS A 34 43.54 -42.02 15.56
CA HIS A 34 43.46 -40.64 15.08
C HIS A 34 42.87 -40.65 13.66
N SER A 35 41.73 -40.01 13.47
CA SER A 35 41.22 -39.64 12.14
C SER A 35 40.84 -38.18 12.21
N VAL A 36 41.66 -37.36 11.55
CA VAL A 36 41.48 -35.92 11.40
C VAL A 36 40.21 -35.68 10.59
N LEU A 37 39.12 -35.31 11.25
CA LEU A 37 37.94 -34.77 10.59
C LEU A 37 38.13 -33.25 10.51
N VAL A 38 38.42 -32.77 9.31
CA VAL A 38 38.41 -31.35 8.97
C VAL A 38 36.98 -30.84 9.15
N LEU A 39 36.72 -30.12 10.23
CA LEU A 39 35.49 -29.37 10.44
C LEU A 39 35.47 -28.21 9.46
N LEU A 40 34.65 -28.32 8.42
CA LEU A 40 34.19 -27.17 7.65
C LEU A 40 33.48 -26.20 8.61
N PRO A 41 33.76 -24.89 8.59
CA PRO A 41 33.08 -23.94 9.45
C PRO A 41 31.59 -23.95 9.14
N GLY A 42 30.80 -24.15 10.19
CA GLY A 42 29.36 -24.28 10.12
C GLY A 42 28.70 -23.10 9.42
N THR A 43 27.67 -23.41 8.65
CA THR A 43 26.60 -22.50 8.29
C THR A 43 26.13 -21.78 9.54
N GLN A 44 26.48 -20.50 9.69
CA GLN A 44 25.86 -19.65 10.69
C GLN A 44 24.37 -19.66 10.42
N ALA A 45 23.59 -20.18 11.37
CA ALA A 45 22.16 -19.95 11.40
C ALA A 45 21.97 -18.44 11.38
N ALA A 46 21.26 -17.94 10.36
CA ALA A 46 20.94 -16.53 10.23
C ALA A 46 20.34 -16.08 11.58
N THR A 47 21.06 -15.21 12.28
CA THR A 47 20.58 -14.59 13.51
C THR A 47 19.35 -13.79 13.12
N MET A 48 18.16 -14.34 13.38
CA MET A 48 16.93 -13.58 13.26
C MET A 48 17.02 -12.45 14.29
N ASN A 49 17.22 -11.24 13.79
CA ASN A 49 17.23 -10.06 14.63
C ASN A 49 15.89 -9.99 15.38
N HIS A 50 15.94 -9.66 16.67
CA HIS A 50 14.75 -9.50 17.50
C HIS A 50 13.78 -8.48 16.86
N ILE A 51 12.47 -8.63 17.06
CA ILE A 51 11.42 -7.81 16.40
C ILE A 51 11.56 -6.29 16.66
N THR A 52 12.36 -5.91 17.66
CA THR A 52 12.69 -4.51 18.03
C THR A 52 14.00 -4.00 17.43
N HIS A 53 14.70 -4.78 16.62
CA HIS A 53 15.99 -4.39 16.03
C HIS A 53 15.78 -3.44 14.84
N PRO A 54 16.54 -2.33 14.74
CA PRO A 54 16.38 -1.34 13.66
C PRO A 54 16.70 -1.89 12.26
N ASN A 55 17.53 -2.94 12.20
CA ASN A 55 17.82 -3.71 10.99
C ASN A 55 17.14 -5.08 11.05
N GLU A 56 15.81 -5.13 11.08
CA GLU A 56 15.10 -6.40 10.84
C GLU A 56 15.29 -6.79 9.36
N PRO A 57 15.48 -8.08 9.02
CA PRO A 57 15.48 -8.50 7.63
C PRO A 57 14.17 -8.07 6.93
N PHE A 58 14.29 -7.64 5.68
CA PHE A 58 13.14 -7.38 4.82
C PHE A 58 12.16 -8.56 4.84
N PRO A 59 10.84 -8.31 4.71
CA PRO A 59 9.86 -9.38 4.67
C PRO A 59 10.25 -10.45 3.65
N THR A 60 10.30 -11.71 4.10
CA THR A 60 10.60 -12.81 3.19
C THR A 60 9.51 -12.93 2.11
N PRO A 61 9.82 -13.48 0.93
CA PRO A 61 8.81 -13.72 -0.10
C PRO A 61 7.59 -14.52 0.40
N ASN A 62 7.80 -15.44 1.36
CA ASN A 62 6.72 -16.20 1.99
C ASN A 62 5.83 -15.31 2.87
N ALA A 63 6.42 -14.40 3.65
CA ALA A 63 5.66 -13.43 4.46
C ALA A 63 4.84 -12.48 3.57
N LEU A 64 5.45 -11.99 2.49
CA LEU A 64 4.78 -11.16 1.49
C LEU A 64 3.60 -11.90 0.84
N SER A 65 3.79 -13.17 0.46
CA SER A 65 2.73 -14.01 -0.11
C SER A 65 1.60 -14.24 0.89
N ALA A 66 1.91 -14.57 2.15
CA ALA A 66 0.92 -14.78 3.20
C ALA A 66 0.09 -13.51 3.53
N ALA A 67 0.69 -12.33 3.40
CA ALA A 67 0.00 -11.05 3.57
C ALA A 67 -0.76 -10.56 2.32
N THR A 68 -0.70 -11.31 1.21
CA THR A 68 -1.36 -10.95 -0.05
C THR A 68 -2.70 -11.68 -0.16
N THR A 69 -3.80 -10.93 -0.17
CA THR A 69 -5.12 -11.46 -0.51
C THR A 69 -5.34 -11.33 -2.01
N SER A 70 -5.79 -12.41 -2.66
CA SER A 70 -6.12 -12.41 -4.08
C SER A 70 -7.57 -12.83 -4.32
N HIS A 71 -8.22 -12.17 -5.28
CA HIS A 71 -9.52 -12.53 -5.81
C HIS A 71 -9.41 -12.70 -7.33
N THR A 72 -9.89 -13.83 -7.85
CA THR A 72 -9.89 -14.10 -9.29
C THR A 72 -11.30 -13.90 -9.83
N GLN A 73 -11.44 -13.00 -10.81
CA GLN A 73 -12.68 -12.76 -11.53
C GLN A 73 -12.43 -12.91 -13.03
N LYS A 74 -13.08 -13.90 -13.65
CA LYS A 74 -12.86 -14.29 -15.05
C LYS A 74 -11.35 -14.49 -15.34
N ARG A 75 -10.78 -13.69 -16.24
CA ARG A 75 -9.36 -13.75 -16.66
C ARG A 75 -8.45 -12.84 -15.84
N PHE A 76 -8.98 -12.14 -14.83
CA PHE A 76 -8.24 -11.21 -14.00
C PHE A 76 -8.01 -11.77 -12.60
N ARG A 77 -6.80 -11.59 -12.10
CA ARG A 77 -6.43 -11.78 -10.70
C ARG A 77 -6.18 -10.41 -10.08
N ILE A 78 -6.96 -10.08 -9.06
CA ILE A 78 -6.85 -8.85 -8.29
C ILE A 78 -6.16 -9.22 -6.98
N SER A 79 -5.02 -8.60 -6.68
CA SER A 79 -4.23 -8.87 -5.48
C SER A 79 -4.05 -7.60 -4.66
N THR A 80 -4.08 -7.75 -3.35
CA THR A 80 -3.92 -6.67 -2.38
C THR A 80 -3.03 -7.13 -1.26
N ARG A 81 -2.11 -6.27 -0.80
CA ARG A 81 -1.19 -6.56 0.30
C ARG A 81 -1.21 -5.40 1.28
N LYS A 82 -1.35 -5.76 2.56
CA LYS A 82 -1.34 -4.84 3.70
C LYS A 82 -0.39 -5.37 4.75
N LEU A 83 0.70 -4.63 4.97
CA LEU A 83 1.71 -4.85 5.99
C LEU A 83 1.85 -3.57 6.82
N PRO A 84 2.46 -3.65 8.02
CA PRO A 84 2.72 -2.48 8.85
C PRO A 84 3.62 -1.44 8.18
N ILE A 85 3.73 -0.26 8.80
CA ILE A 85 4.64 0.82 8.41
C ILE A 85 6.07 0.27 8.32
N SER A 86 6.82 0.70 7.30
CA SER A 86 8.21 0.31 7.08
C SER A 86 9.09 0.70 8.26
N LYS A 87 10.09 -0.13 8.56
CA LYS A 87 11.08 0.13 9.62
C LYS A 87 12.25 0.98 9.10
N SER A 88 13.07 1.49 10.02
CA SER A 88 14.19 2.41 9.73
C SER A 88 15.09 1.94 8.58
N GLY A 89 15.52 0.68 8.54
CA GLY A 89 16.39 0.21 7.45
C GLY A 89 15.75 0.26 6.06
N ALA A 90 14.45 -0.01 5.95
CA ALA A 90 13.72 0.09 4.68
C ALA A 90 13.43 1.56 4.31
N ILE A 91 13.17 2.40 5.31
CA ILE A 91 13.01 3.85 5.16
C ILE A 91 14.29 4.51 4.64
N ASP A 92 15.44 4.16 5.21
CA ASP A 92 16.74 4.72 4.83
C ASP A 92 17.08 4.33 3.38
N ALA A 93 16.93 3.05 3.03
CA ALA A 93 17.16 2.55 1.68
C ALA A 93 16.23 3.21 0.65
N MET A 94 14.95 3.41 1.00
CA MET A 94 13.98 4.08 0.12
C MET A 94 14.30 5.56 -0.04
N THR A 95 14.69 6.25 1.05
CA THR A 95 15.09 7.65 1.03
C THR A 95 16.30 7.87 0.12
N GLU A 96 17.31 6.99 0.23
CA GLU A 96 18.50 7.02 -0.63
C GLU A 96 18.14 6.79 -2.10
N GLN A 97 17.30 5.79 -2.40
CA GLN A 97 16.88 5.48 -3.76
C GLN A 97 16.08 6.62 -4.41
N ILE A 98 15.12 7.20 -3.68
CA ILE A 98 14.20 8.21 -4.22
C ILE A 98 14.89 9.60 -4.27
N GLY A 99 15.75 9.91 -3.29
CA GLY A 99 16.46 11.18 -3.16
C GLY A 99 15.66 12.29 -2.47
N ILE A 100 14.56 11.94 -1.79
CA ILE A 100 13.81 12.81 -0.88
C ILE A 100 13.44 12.01 0.38
N PRO A 101 13.31 12.65 1.55
CA PRO A 101 12.74 12.02 2.75
C PRO A 101 11.38 11.38 2.49
N VAL A 102 11.17 10.15 2.94
CA VAL A 102 9.86 9.48 2.82
C VAL A 102 8.84 10.02 3.86
N PRO A 103 7.52 9.88 3.61
CA PRO A 103 6.47 10.23 4.57
C PRO A 103 6.60 9.51 5.91
N GLU A 104 6.07 10.11 6.98
CA GLU A 104 6.11 9.58 8.35
C GLU A 104 5.46 8.19 8.45
N MET A 105 4.35 7.99 7.76
CA MET A 105 3.64 6.71 7.71
C MET A 105 3.74 6.12 6.31
N ILE A 106 4.88 5.51 6.01
CA ILE A 106 5.13 4.82 4.74
C ILE A 106 4.85 3.32 4.85
N PHE A 107 3.95 2.81 4.02
CA PHE A 107 3.66 1.38 3.91
C PHE A 107 4.36 0.80 2.68
N GLY A 108 5.70 0.70 2.74
CA GLY A 108 6.54 0.40 1.57
C GLY A 108 6.26 -0.94 0.90
N ASP A 109 5.77 -1.93 1.66
CA ASP A 109 5.41 -3.26 1.16
C ASP A 109 3.94 -3.38 0.74
N ASN A 110 3.12 -2.34 0.95
CA ASN A 110 1.72 -2.36 0.53
C ASN A 110 1.61 -2.31 -1.00
N MET A 111 0.60 -3.00 -1.52
CA MET A 111 0.45 -3.17 -2.96
C MET A 111 -1.01 -3.43 -3.33
N VAL A 112 -1.43 -2.87 -4.45
CA VAL A 112 -2.61 -3.32 -5.21
C VAL A 112 -2.15 -3.70 -6.62
N GLU A 113 -2.59 -4.85 -7.12
CA GLU A 113 -2.26 -5.33 -8.46
C GLU A 113 -3.51 -5.89 -9.16
N VAL A 114 -3.65 -5.55 -10.44
CA VAL A 114 -4.63 -6.14 -11.35
C VAL A 114 -3.85 -6.81 -12.48
N LEU A 115 -3.89 -8.15 -12.50
CA LEU A 115 -3.20 -8.99 -13.48
C LEU A 115 -4.21 -9.64 -14.42
N HIS A 116 -4.04 -9.48 -15.73
CA HIS A 116 -4.74 -10.27 -16.74
C HIS A 116 -3.93 -11.53 -17.05
N ALA A 117 -4.39 -12.68 -16.56
CA ALA A 117 -3.62 -13.93 -16.58
C ALA A 117 -3.23 -14.42 -18.00
N PRO A 118 -4.09 -14.34 -19.02
CA PRO A 118 -3.73 -14.83 -20.36
C PRO A 118 -2.63 -14.03 -21.06
N THR A 119 -2.57 -12.71 -20.83
CA THR A 119 -1.58 -11.84 -21.49
C THR A 119 -0.41 -11.49 -20.59
N ASN A 120 -0.47 -11.78 -19.28
CA ASN A 120 0.47 -11.25 -18.28
C ASN A 120 0.56 -9.72 -18.25
N TRP A 121 -0.43 -9.02 -18.82
CA TRP A 121 -0.55 -7.58 -18.63
C TRP A 121 -0.95 -7.32 -17.18
N ALA A 122 -0.28 -6.39 -16.51
CA ALA A 122 -0.65 -5.99 -15.16
C ALA A 122 -0.53 -4.50 -14.95
N ILE A 123 -1.32 -3.98 -14.02
CA ILE A 123 -1.11 -2.66 -13.44
C ILE A 123 -1.02 -2.79 -11.92
N ARG A 124 0.00 -2.15 -11.35
CA ARG A 124 0.31 -2.19 -9.92
C ARG A 124 0.38 -0.78 -9.35
N PHE A 125 -0.01 -0.64 -8.09
CA PHE A 125 0.15 0.57 -7.29
C PHE A 125 0.96 0.23 -6.04
N THR A 126 2.10 0.90 -5.88
CA THR A 126 3.00 0.74 -4.73
C THR A 126 3.43 2.11 -4.22
N ALA A 127 3.83 2.19 -2.94
CA ALA A 127 4.31 3.43 -2.37
C ALA A 127 5.66 3.90 -2.96
N PRO A 128 6.67 3.03 -3.19
CA PRO A 128 7.95 3.45 -3.77
C PRO A 128 7.81 4.07 -5.16
N ASP A 129 7.05 3.43 -6.06
CA ASP A 129 6.83 3.94 -7.42
C ASP A 129 6.08 5.29 -7.39
N ALA A 130 5.13 5.44 -6.47
CA ALA A 130 4.38 6.67 -6.30
C ALA A 130 5.26 7.83 -5.80
N LEU A 131 6.13 7.56 -4.83
CA LEU A 131 7.05 8.55 -4.28
C LEU A 131 8.18 8.89 -5.28
N ASP A 132 8.58 7.95 -6.14
CA ASP A 132 9.56 8.24 -7.18
C ASP A 132 9.06 9.26 -8.21
N ALA A 133 7.75 9.23 -8.48
CA ALA A 133 7.06 10.17 -9.38
C ALA A 133 6.66 11.51 -8.73
N VAL A 134 7.06 11.77 -7.48
CA VAL A 134 6.95 13.11 -6.87
C VAL A 134 7.86 14.07 -7.63
N ASP A 135 7.40 15.31 -7.85
CA ASP A 135 8.21 16.32 -8.51
C ASP A 135 9.40 16.72 -7.62
N LYS A 136 10.59 16.49 -8.17
CA LYS A 136 11.88 16.76 -7.53
C LYS A 136 12.59 17.96 -8.20
N THR A 137 11.80 18.86 -8.79
CA THR A 137 12.27 20.07 -9.46
C THR A 137 11.75 21.34 -8.77
N GLU A 138 12.51 22.42 -8.85
CA GLU A 138 12.14 23.70 -8.23
C GLU A 138 10.91 24.39 -8.87
N LYS A 139 10.42 23.88 -10.01
CA LYS A 139 9.40 24.55 -10.84
C LYS A 139 8.03 24.62 -10.18
N ASN A 140 7.66 23.59 -9.43
CA ASN A 140 6.33 23.46 -8.82
C ASN A 140 6.36 23.59 -7.29
N MET A 141 7.43 24.17 -6.74
CA MET A 141 7.56 24.39 -5.31
C MET A 141 6.40 25.25 -4.79
N LEU A 142 5.68 24.71 -3.80
CA LEU A 142 4.73 25.49 -3.03
C LEU A 142 5.50 26.56 -2.26
N LYS A 143 5.59 27.76 -2.83
CA LYS A 143 6.15 28.94 -2.17
C LYS A 143 5.17 29.42 -1.11
N VAL A 144 5.11 28.71 0.02
CA VAL A 144 4.37 29.18 1.19
C VAL A 144 5.15 30.36 1.76
N ALA A 145 4.47 31.46 2.12
CA ALA A 145 5.11 32.60 2.80
C ALA A 145 5.78 32.20 4.15
N TYR A 146 5.45 31.01 4.67
CA TYR A 146 6.03 30.34 5.84
C TYR A 146 7.19 29.38 5.52
N ALA A 147 7.60 29.25 4.25
CA ALA A 147 8.65 28.30 3.84
C ALA A 147 9.97 28.51 4.59
N ARG A 148 10.29 29.74 5.03
CA ARG A 148 11.49 30.00 5.84
C ARG A 148 11.47 29.32 7.21
N ASP A 149 10.31 29.27 7.86
CA ASP A 149 10.18 28.60 9.16
C ASP A 149 10.09 27.08 8.98
N TRP A 150 9.42 26.62 7.91
CA TRP A 150 9.33 25.21 7.51
C TRP A 150 10.68 24.58 7.12
N GLU A 151 11.47 25.27 6.30
CA GLU A 151 12.83 24.84 5.95
C GLU A 151 13.72 24.82 7.20
N SER A 152 13.66 25.86 8.04
CA SER A 152 14.50 25.96 9.24
C SER A 152 14.22 24.88 10.31
N THR A 153 12.97 24.44 10.45
CA THR A 153 12.60 23.38 11.42
C THR A 153 13.16 22.01 10.99
N ARG A 154 13.30 21.79 9.69
CA ARG A 154 13.76 20.51 9.11
C ARG A 154 15.24 20.50 8.79
N GLU A 155 15.88 21.67 8.67
CA GLU A 155 17.33 21.79 8.68
C GLU A 155 17.94 21.17 9.95
N GLY A 156 17.24 21.21 11.09
CA GLY A 156 17.67 20.59 12.35
C GLY A 156 17.70 19.06 12.32
N THR A 157 16.67 18.43 11.74
CA THR A 157 16.53 16.96 11.65
C THR A 157 17.35 16.37 10.50
N THR A 158 17.55 17.15 9.42
CA THR A 158 18.27 16.75 8.20
C THR A 158 19.79 16.93 8.31
N GLN A 159 20.34 17.37 9.46
CA GLN A 159 21.78 17.59 9.63
C GLN A 159 22.66 16.34 9.47
N LYS A 160 22.10 15.14 9.47
CA LYS A 160 22.84 13.89 9.20
C LYS A 160 22.93 13.50 7.72
N ILE A 161 22.14 14.11 6.84
CA ILE A 161 22.09 13.80 5.39
C ILE A 161 22.25 15.12 4.63
N LYS A 162 23.44 15.71 4.71
CA LYS A 162 23.74 16.99 4.02
C LYS A 162 24.14 16.83 2.55
N GLU A 163 24.25 15.61 2.04
CA GLU A 163 24.64 15.39 0.67
C GLU A 163 23.47 14.76 -0.11
N VAL A 164 22.86 15.60 -0.95
CA VAL A 164 21.94 15.24 -2.06
C VAL A 164 20.46 14.98 -1.71
N VAL A 165 19.81 15.86 -0.94
CA VAL A 165 18.33 15.95 -0.99
C VAL A 165 17.94 16.76 -2.23
N LYS A 166 17.15 16.18 -3.13
CA LYS A 166 16.64 16.89 -4.31
C LYS A 166 15.61 17.95 -3.88
N PRO A 167 15.52 19.10 -4.58
CA PRO A 167 14.51 20.10 -4.27
C PRO A 167 13.10 19.52 -4.48
N TYR A 168 12.22 19.60 -3.47
CA TYR A 168 10.84 19.14 -3.58
C TYR A 168 9.91 19.91 -2.63
N ASP A 169 8.60 19.91 -2.91
CA ASP A 169 7.63 20.80 -2.24
C ASP A 169 7.09 20.27 -0.90
N TRP A 170 7.65 19.16 -0.41
CA TRP A 170 7.28 18.48 0.84
C TRP A 170 5.82 18.03 0.97
N SER A 171 5.01 18.17 -0.09
CA SER A 171 3.59 17.80 -0.08
C SER A 171 3.36 16.33 -0.45
N TYR A 172 4.41 15.64 -0.91
CA TYR A 172 4.35 14.30 -1.49
C TYR A 172 3.35 14.18 -2.66
N SER A 173 3.07 15.30 -3.33
CA SER A 173 2.21 15.29 -4.51
C SER A 173 2.84 14.50 -5.65
N THR A 174 2.16 13.44 -6.08
CA THR A 174 2.62 12.53 -7.14
C THR A 174 1.73 12.61 -8.38
N THR A 175 2.35 12.44 -9.55
CA THR A 175 1.66 12.25 -10.84
C THR A 175 1.50 10.77 -11.22
N TYR A 176 1.87 9.87 -10.30
CA TYR A 176 1.83 8.43 -10.52
C TYR A 176 0.44 7.91 -10.88
N ALA A 177 0.36 7.26 -12.05
CA ALA A 177 -0.84 6.65 -12.60
C ALA A 177 -0.77 5.11 -12.64
N GLY A 178 0.05 4.51 -11.77
CA GLY A 178 0.26 3.06 -11.71
C GLY A 178 1.40 2.57 -12.60
N THR A 179 2.09 1.54 -12.13
CA THR A 179 3.17 0.84 -12.84
C THR A 179 2.56 -0.23 -13.73
N VAL A 180 2.71 -0.09 -15.04
CA VAL A 180 2.17 -1.05 -16.02
C VAL A 180 3.25 -2.04 -16.43
N GLN A 181 2.99 -3.32 -16.23
CA GLN A 181 3.79 -4.41 -16.75
C GLN A 181 3.18 -4.90 -18.06
N GLN A 182 3.97 -4.86 -19.13
CA GLN A 182 3.59 -5.36 -20.45
C GLN A 182 4.53 -6.51 -20.86
N PRO A 183 4.04 -7.52 -21.60
CA PRO A 183 4.92 -8.50 -22.25
C PRO A 183 5.84 -7.82 -23.26
N GLN A 184 7.13 -8.18 -23.25
CA GLN A 184 8.18 -7.59 -24.10
C GLN A 184 7.88 -7.65 -25.61
N ASP A 185 7.08 -8.63 -26.05
CA ASP A 185 6.76 -8.86 -27.47
C ASP A 185 5.33 -8.45 -27.87
N SER A 186 4.63 -7.65 -27.05
CA SER A 186 3.23 -7.31 -27.30
C SER A 186 3.01 -5.83 -27.58
N SER A 187 2.17 -5.51 -28.57
CA SER A 187 1.63 -4.16 -28.80
C SER A 187 0.56 -3.75 -27.78
N LEU A 188 0.48 -4.46 -26.64
CA LEU A 188 -0.53 -4.28 -25.60
C LEU A 188 -0.14 -3.13 -24.67
N ALA A 189 -0.30 -1.91 -25.17
CA ALA A 189 -0.11 -0.67 -24.41
C ALA A 189 -1.42 0.08 -24.23
N LEU A 190 -1.56 0.76 -23.09
CA LEU A 190 -2.61 1.74 -22.87
C LEU A 190 -2.45 2.87 -23.91
N GLN A 191 -3.53 3.19 -24.61
CA GLN A 191 -3.55 4.24 -25.63
C GLN A 191 -4.54 5.33 -25.26
N PRO A 192 -4.24 6.62 -25.56
CA PRO A 192 -5.18 7.71 -25.36
C PRO A 192 -6.54 7.41 -26.00
N THR A 193 -7.63 7.74 -25.30
CA THR A 193 -8.98 7.45 -25.77
C THR A 193 -9.99 8.47 -25.26
N ASP A 194 -11.09 8.63 -26.00
CA ASP A 194 -12.26 9.42 -25.59
C ASP A 194 -13.31 8.59 -24.82
N LYS A 195 -13.07 7.27 -24.64
CA LYS A 195 -13.93 6.41 -23.83
C LYS A 195 -14.01 6.94 -22.40
N LYS A 196 -15.18 6.83 -21.78
CA LYS A 196 -15.40 7.24 -20.39
C LYS A 196 -15.70 6.03 -19.53
N ILE A 197 -15.24 6.04 -18.29
CA ILE A 197 -15.63 5.04 -17.31
C ILE A 197 -17.15 5.11 -17.12
N PRO A 198 -17.89 4.00 -17.26
CA PRO A 198 -19.34 4.00 -17.18
C PRO A 198 -19.82 4.10 -15.72
N LEU A 199 -19.73 5.31 -15.14
CA LEU A 199 -20.09 5.60 -13.75
C LEU A 199 -21.53 5.21 -13.40
N GLU A 200 -22.46 5.25 -14.37
CA GLU A 200 -23.85 4.83 -14.16
C GLU A 200 -23.98 3.34 -13.86
N LEU A 201 -23.13 2.50 -14.46
CA LEU A 201 -23.07 1.08 -14.09
C LEU A 201 -22.60 0.96 -12.65
N LEU A 202 -21.60 1.75 -12.24
CA LEU A 202 -21.02 1.72 -10.89
C LEU A 202 -21.99 2.21 -9.79
N LYS A 203 -23.04 2.95 -10.13
CA LYS A 203 -24.11 3.34 -9.20
C LYS A 203 -25.14 2.23 -8.96
N ARG A 204 -25.18 1.19 -9.82
CA ARG A 204 -26.06 0.03 -9.63
C ARG A 204 -25.66 -0.72 -8.37
N ARG A 205 -26.65 -1.20 -7.62
CA ARG A 205 -26.45 -1.98 -6.39
C ARG A 205 -26.17 -3.45 -6.71
N ASP A 206 -25.16 -3.70 -7.54
CA ASP A 206 -24.69 -5.06 -7.83
C ASP A 206 -23.91 -5.58 -6.60
N PRO A 207 -24.00 -6.87 -6.25
CA PRO A 207 -23.23 -7.43 -5.13
C PRO A 207 -21.73 -7.18 -5.30
N ILE A 208 -21.06 -6.75 -4.23
CA ILE A 208 -19.60 -6.62 -4.19
C ILE A 208 -19.03 -7.98 -3.83
N LEU A 209 -18.31 -8.60 -4.78
CA LEU A 209 -17.68 -9.91 -4.61
C LEU A 209 -16.34 -9.80 -3.88
N PHE A 210 -15.62 -8.69 -4.10
CA PHE A 210 -14.38 -8.39 -3.42
C PHE A 210 -14.21 -6.88 -3.23
N PHE A 211 -13.80 -6.49 -2.04
CA PHE A 211 -13.53 -5.12 -1.65
C PHE A 211 -12.25 -5.08 -0.84
N ASP A 212 -11.39 -4.12 -1.14
CA ASP A 212 -10.31 -3.78 -0.23
C ASP A 212 -9.92 -2.31 -0.35
N GLU A 213 -9.24 -1.82 0.68
CA GLU A 213 -8.66 -0.50 0.77
C GLU A 213 -7.26 -0.61 1.36
N VAL A 214 -6.28 -0.11 0.61
CA VAL A 214 -4.85 -0.23 0.90
C VAL A 214 -4.26 1.17 0.95
N VAL A 215 -3.80 1.60 2.13
CA VAL A 215 -3.05 2.86 2.29
C VAL A 215 -1.60 2.60 1.85
N LEU A 216 -1.04 3.50 1.04
CA LEU A 216 0.33 3.40 0.54
C LEU A 216 1.27 4.29 1.35
N TYR A 217 0.88 5.54 1.59
CA TYR A 217 1.57 6.42 2.54
C TYR A 217 0.65 7.50 3.08
N GLU A 218 1.05 8.05 4.22
CA GLU A 218 0.43 9.20 4.87
C GLU A 218 1.50 10.10 5.50
N SER A 219 1.24 11.41 5.44
CA SER A 219 2.04 12.45 6.10
C SER A 219 1.12 13.52 6.70
N GLU A 220 1.47 14.00 7.89
CA GLU A 220 0.78 15.11 8.57
C GLU A 220 1.39 16.48 8.20
N LEU A 221 2.38 16.51 7.31
CA LEU A 221 3.06 17.73 6.84
C LEU A 221 3.56 18.59 8.02
N ASP A 222 4.18 17.96 9.02
CA ASP A 222 4.60 18.59 10.28
C ASP A 222 3.45 19.38 10.97
N ASP A 223 2.27 18.77 11.11
CA ASP A 223 1.03 19.33 11.71
C ASP A 223 0.36 20.47 10.93
N ASN A 224 0.73 20.70 9.67
CA ASN A 224 0.18 21.78 8.85
C ASN A 224 -0.84 21.30 7.81
N GLY A 225 -1.19 20.02 7.82
CA GLY A 225 -2.10 19.48 6.84
C GLY A 225 -2.15 17.97 6.86
N ILE A 226 -2.39 17.41 5.68
CA ILE A 226 -2.39 15.97 5.47
C ILE A 226 -2.07 15.66 4.02
N SER A 227 -1.31 14.59 3.77
CA SER A 227 -1.12 14.00 2.45
C SER A 227 -1.31 12.50 2.57
N VAL A 228 -2.38 11.96 1.98
CA VAL A 228 -2.69 10.53 2.01
C VAL A 228 -2.75 9.98 0.60
N TYR A 229 -2.03 8.90 0.34
CA TYR A 229 -2.14 8.13 -0.90
C TYR A 229 -2.67 6.73 -0.60
N SER A 230 -3.84 6.40 -1.14
CA SER A 230 -4.51 5.12 -0.90
C SER A 230 -5.20 4.58 -2.14
N ALA A 231 -5.34 3.26 -2.20
CA ALA A 231 -5.97 2.52 -3.28
C ALA A 231 -7.18 1.75 -2.75
N LYS A 232 -8.36 2.04 -3.30
CA LYS A 232 -9.63 1.42 -2.92
C LYS A 232 -10.24 0.72 -4.13
N LEU A 233 -10.63 -0.54 -3.99
CA LEU A 233 -11.19 -1.31 -5.10
C LEU A 233 -12.49 -2.01 -4.75
N ARG A 234 -13.34 -2.16 -5.77
CA ARG A 234 -14.59 -2.93 -5.71
C ARG A 234 -14.69 -3.81 -6.96
N VAL A 235 -14.85 -5.11 -6.74
CA VAL A 235 -15.07 -6.11 -7.79
C VAL A 235 -16.51 -6.57 -7.73
N HIS A 236 -17.19 -6.50 -8.87
CA HIS A 236 -18.50 -7.06 -9.12
C HIS A 236 -18.37 -8.21 -10.13
N GLU A 237 -19.48 -8.91 -10.41
CA GLU A 237 -19.49 -10.05 -11.33
C GLU A 237 -18.96 -9.71 -12.74
N LYS A 238 -19.36 -8.55 -13.28
CA LYS A 238 -19.06 -8.15 -14.67
C LYS A 238 -17.98 -7.07 -14.79
N ARG A 239 -17.63 -6.40 -13.71
CA ARG A 239 -16.72 -5.24 -13.74
C ARG A 239 -16.00 -5.01 -12.43
N MET A 240 -14.89 -4.29 -12.47
CA MET A 240 -14.29 -3.70 -11.28
C MET A 240 -14.03 -2.21 -11.46
N LEU A 241 -13.92 -1.53 -10.33
CA LEU A 241 -13.34 -0.20 -10.25
C LEU A 241 -12.29 -0.17 -9.15
N LEU A 242 -11.10 0.29 -9.50
CA LEU A 242 -10.03 0.68 -8.59
C LEU A 242 -9.90 2.20 -8.64
N LEU A 243 -9.85 2.84 -7.47
CA LEU A 243 -9.54 4.26 -7.31
C LEU A 243 -8.28 4.37 -6.46
N CYS A 244 -7.18 4.78 -7.08
CA CYS A 244 -6.01 5.24 -6.35
C CYS A 244 -6.10 6.77 -6.21
N ARG A 245 -6.17 7.27 -4.99
CA ARG A 245 -6.36 8.68 -4.70
C ARG A 245 -5.22 9.20 -3.84
N LEU A 246 -4.60 10.28 -4.31
CA LEU A 246 -3.88 11.22 -3.47
C LEU A 246 -4.84 12.30 -3.01
N PHE A 247 -4.96 12.48 -1.71
CA PHE A 247 -5.58 13.64 -1.11
C PHE A 247 -4.51 14.40 -0.33
N MET A 248 -4.21 15.63 -0.78
CA MET A 248 -3.29 16.52 -0.09
C MET A 248 -4.00 17.82 0.26
N ARG A 249 -3.99 18.18 1.53
CA ARG A 249 -4.47 19.46 2.03
C ARG A 249 -3.34 20.09 2.82
N LEU A 250 -2.91 21.26 2.38
CA LEU A 250 -2.03 22.13 3.15
C LEU A 250 -2.87 23.28 3.69
N ASP A 251 -2.99 23.35 5.01
CA ASP A 251 -3.94 24.23 5.67
C ASP A 251 -3.65 25.70 5.34
N ASN A 252 -4.72 26.44 5.02
CA ASN A 252 -4.67 27.84 4.58
C ASN A 252 -3.90 28.09 3.26
N VAL A 253 -3.45 27.05 2.55
CA VAL A 253 -2.71 27.17 1.28
C VAL A 253 -3.50 26.58 0.12
N VAL A 254 -3.58 25.24 0.04
CA VAL A 254 -4.09 24.54 -1.15
C VAL A 254 -4.69 23.18 -0.79
N VAL A 255 -5.68 22.77 -1.59
CA VAL A 255 -6.19 21.40 -1.61
C VAL A 255 -5.91 20.81 -2.98
N ARG A 256 -5.29 19.63 -3.02
CA ARG A 256 -5.06 18.84 -4.24
C ARG A 256 -5.70 17.47 -4.10
N ILE A 257 -6.34 17.03 -5.18
CA ILE A 257 -6.77 15.65 -5.37
C ILE A 257 -6.14 15.14 -6.66
N ARG A 258 -5.49 13.97 -6.61
CA ARG A 258 -5.01 13.25 -7.79
C ARG A 258 -5.64 11.87 -7.78
N ASP A 259 -6.53 11.62 -8.73
CA ASP A 259 -7.25 10.35 -8.85
C ASP A 259 -6.76 9.59 -10.06
N THR A 260 -6.38 8.33 -9.87
CA THR A 260 -6.24 7.33 -10.94
C THR A 260 -7.33 6.29 -10.77
N ARG A 261 -8.29 6.27 -11.71
CA ARG A 261 -9.33 5.27 -11.80
C ARG A 261 -8.94 4.22 -12.80
N VAL A 262 -9.00 2.95 -12.41
CA VAL A 262 -8.85 1.81 -13.33
C VAL A 262 -10.15 1.05 -13.32
N TYR A 263 -10.83 1.06 -14.46
CA TYR A 263 -12.03 0.29 -14.72
C TYR A 263 -11.66 -0.94 -15.54
N VAL A 264 -12.21 -2.10 -15.16
CA VAL A 264 -12.11 -3.31 -15.97
C VAL A 264 -13.51 -3.82 -16.27
N ASP A 265 -13.78 -4.06 -17.54
CA ASP A 265 -14.92 -4.85 -17.99
C ASP A 265 -14.47 -6.31 -18.16
N PHE A 266 -15.02 -7.21 -17.35
CA PHE A 266 -14.64 -8.62 -17.37
C PHE A 266 -15.31 -9.41 -18.50
N GLU A 267 -16.31 -8.84 -19.18
CA GLU A 267 -16.95 -9.48 -20.34
C GLU A 267 -16.12 -9.23 -21.61
N THR A 268 -15.56 -8.01 -21.76
CA THR A 268 -14.80 -7.61 -22.95
C THR A 268 -13.27 -7.61 -22.75
N ASP A 269 -12.79 -7.83 -21.53
CA ASP A 269 -11.39 -7.60 -21.12
C ASP A 269 -10.87 -6.20 -21.49
N GLU A 270 -11.75 -5.22 -21.46
CA GLU A 270 -11.37 -3.83 -21.66
C GLU A 270 -10.92 -3.23 -20.34
N VAL A 271 -9.77 -2.57 -20.36
CA VAL A 271 -9.28 -1.78 -19.23
C VAL A 271 -9.25 -0.32 -19.64
N ILE A 272 -9.88 0.54 -18.84
CA ILE A 272 -9.84 1.99 -18.98
C ILE A 272 -9.13 2.57 -17.76
N ARG A 273 -8.09 3.37 -18.00
CA ARG A 273 -7.39 4.16 -16.98
C ARG A 273 -7.72 5.63 -17.18
N GLU A 274 -8.25 6.28 -16.16
CA GLU A 274 -8.49 7.73 -16.14
C GLU A 274 -7.67 8.35 -15.01
N TYR A 275 -6.80 9.29 -15.36
CA TYR A 275 -6.09 10.13 -14.41
C TYR A 275 -6.71 11.52 -14.38
N THR A 276 -6.96 12.07 -13.19
CA THR A 276 -7.44 13.44 -13.01
C THR A 276 -6.65 14.13 -11.91
N ALA A 277 -6.13 15.32 -12.21
CA ALA A 277 -5.54 16.22 -11.25
C ALA A 277 -6.47 17.40 -11.00
N LYS A 278 -6.86 17.62 -9.75
CA LYS A 278 -7.68 18.77 -9.35
C LYS A 278 -7.03 19.57 -8.24
N GLU A 279 -7.18 20.88 -8.26
CA GLU A 279 -6.70 21.74 -7.19
C GLU A 279 -7.55 22.99 -6.99
N ALA A 280 -7.49 23.55 -5.78
CA ALA A 280 -8.07 24.84 -5.44
C ALA A 280 -7.35 25.43 -4.23
N LYS A 281 -7.41 26.76 -4.08
CA LYS A 281 -6.92 27.42 -2.87
C LYS A 281 -7.78 27.00 -1.68
N PHE A 282 -7.14 26.81 -0.52
CA PHE A 282 -7.83 26.39 0.70
C PHE A 282 -9.03 27.30 1.05
N GLU A 283 -8.83 28.61 0.98
CA GLU A 283 -9.87 29.60 1.28
C GLU A 283 -11.08 29.53 0.33
N ASP A 284 -10.85 29.22 -0.95
CA ASP A 284 -11.95 29.11 -1.91
C ASP A 284 -12.79 27.84 -1.65
N VAL A 285 -12.14 26.73 -1.28
CA VAL A 285 -12.83 25.50 -0.86
C VAL A 285 -13.63 25.73 0.42
N LYS A 286 -13.02 26.37 1.42
CA LYS A 286 -13.68 26.73 2.69
C LYS A 286 -14.88 27.65 2.46
N ARG A 287 -14.75 28.67 1.61
CA ARG A 287 -15.85 29.55 1.20
C ARG A 287 -16.95 28.77 0.50
N ALA A 288 -16.63 27.88 -0.42
CA ALA A 288 -17.63 27.07 -1.12
C ALA A 288 -18.41 26.15 -0.16
N LEU A 289 -17.74 25.55 0.82
CA LEU A 289 -18.40 24.78 1.89
C LEU A 289 -19.32 25.67 2.73
N PHE A 290 -18.90 26.87 3.11
CA PHE A 290 -19.76 27.81 3.83
C PHE A 290 -20.99 28.21 3.00
N MET A 291 -20.80 28.55 1.73
CA MET A 291 -21.89 28.95 0.82
C MET A 291 -22.89 27.82 0.52
N SER A 292 -22.51 26.56 0.76
CA SER A 292 -23.44 25.42 0.69
C SER A 292 -24.38 25.28 1.89
N GLY A 293 -24.32 26.21 2.86
CA GLY A 293 -25.18 26.23 4.04
C GLY A 293 -24.70 25.37 5.21
N ARG A 294 -23.43 24.90 5.17
CA ARG A 294 -22.83 24.10 6.25
C ARG A 294 -22.47 24.96 7.46
N LEU A 295 -22.67 24.42 8.65
CA LEU A 295 -22.23 25.06 9.90
C LEU A 295 -20.69 25.01 10.02
N PRO A 296 -20.07 25.85 10.86
CA PRO A 296 -18.61 25.85 11.04
C PRO A 296 -17.99 24.48 11.37
N ASP A 297 -18.66 23.68 12.20
CA ASP A 297 -18.19 22.33 12.55
C ASP A 297 -18.27 21.39 11.35
N ASP A 298 -19.36 21.46 10.56
CA ASP A 298 -19.54 20.68 9.34
C ASP A 298 -18.53 21.06 8.24
N ILE A 299 -18.07 22.31 8.21
CA ILE A 299 -17.00 22.76 7.32
C ILE A 299 -15.69 22.08 7.71
N THR A 300 -15.39 22.01 9.00
CA THR A 300 -14.17 21.36 9.52
C THR A 300 -14.15 19.87 9.18
N VAL A 301 -15.30 19.20 9.30
CA VAL A 301 -15.48 17.81 8.85
C VAL A 301 -15.34 17.70 7.33
N GLY A 302 -15.98 18.60 6.58
CA GLY A 302 -15.93 18.61 5.11
C GLY A 302 -14.52 18.81 4.56
N LEU A 303 -13.68 19.61 5.22
CA LEU A 303 -12.27 19.82 4.85
C LEU A 303 -11.41 18.55 5.02
N ARG A 304 -11.91 17.50 5.69
CA ARG A 304 -11.24 16.21 5.86
C ARG A 304 -11.76 15.13 4.90
N ASP A 305 -12.87 15.38 4.19
CA ASP A 305 -13.48 14.38 3.30
C ASP A 305 -13.19 14.69 1.82
N PRO A 306 -12.27 13.97 1.16
CA PRO A 306 -11.94 14.22 -0.24
C PRO A 306 -13.14 14.02 -1.19
N ASN A 307 -14.16 13.23 -0.83
CA ASN A 307 -15.35 13.05 -1.68
C ASN A 307 -16.26 14.29 -1.64
N VAL A 308 -16.31 14.98 -0.50
CA VAL A 308 -17.04 16.26 -0.37
C VAL A 308 -16.29 17.37 -1.10
N LEU A 309 -14.96 17.34 -1.06
CA LEU A 309 -14.12 18.37 -1.68
C LEU A 309 -13.97 18.22 -3.20
N ASP A 310 -13.91 16.98 -3.72
CA ASP A 310 -13.72 16.69 -5.16
C ASP A 310 -14.54 17.54 -6.16
N PRO A 311 -15.85 17.79 -5.96
CA PRO A 311 -16.63 18.64 -6.86
C PRO A 311 -16.32 20.14 -6.74
N LEU A 312 -15.61 20.57 -5.70
CA LEU A 312 -15.26 21.98 -5.45
C LEU A 312 -13.90 22.37 -6.03
N LEU A 313 -13.09 21.39 -6.44
CA LEU A 313 -11.75 21.64 -6.99
C LEU A 313 -11.79 21.77 -8.52
N ALA A 314 -10.98 22.67 -9.06
CA ALA A 314 -10.85 22.84 -10.51
C ALA A 314 -9.98 21.73 -11.11
N VAL A 315 -10.34 21.22 -12.28
CA VAL A 315 -9.54 20.24 -13.02
C VAL A 315 -8.35 20.95 -13.67
N VAL A 316 -7.14 20.50 -13.35
CA VAL A 316 -5.86 20.98 -13.91
C VAL A 316 -5.42 20.10 -15.06
N GLU A 317 -5.61 18.79 -14.91
CA GLU A 317 -5.21 17.79 -15.89
C GLU A 317 -6.22 16.65 -15.88
N GLN A 318 -6.53 16.15 -17.07
CA GLN A 318 -7.31 14.93 -17.22
C GLN A 318 -6.76 14.15 -18.41
N LYS A 319 -6.54 12.85 -18.21
CA LYS A 319 -6.05 11.93 -19.24
C LYS A 319 -6.84 10.63 -19.13
N THR A 320 -7.27 10.11 -20.27
CA THR A 320 -7.94 8.82 -20.34
C THR A 320 -7.27 7.94 -21.37
N GLU A 321 -6.99 6.72 -20.99
CA GLU A 321 -6.37 5.71 -21.83
C GLU A 321 -7.15 4.40 -21.72
N ALA A 322 -7.15 3.61 -22.77
CA ALA A 322 -7.75 2.28 -22.75
C ALA A 322 -6.87 1.25 -23.46
N ILE A 323 -7.14 0.00 -23.14
CA ILE A 323 -6.55 -1.16 -23.79
C ILE A 323 -7.60 -2.27 -23.82
N SER A 324 -7.66 -2.97 -24.96
CA SER A 324 -8.38 -4.24 -25.09
C SER A 324 -7.38 -5.37 -24.94
N LEU A 325 -7.57 -6.23 -23.94
CA LEU A 325 -6.70 -7.39 -23.70
C LEU A 325 -7.21 -8.67 -24.37
N MET A 326 -8.39 -8.59 -24.99
CA MET A 326 -8.93 -9.61 -25.85
C MET A 326 -8.16 -9.61 -27.18
N LYS A 327 -7.70 -10.79 -27.62
CA LYS A 327 -7.17 -11.00 -28.98
C LYS A 327 -8.31 -11.20 -29.97
#